data_AF-A0A2M7QDQ2-F1
#
_entry.id   AF-A0A2M7QDQ2-F1
#
_cell.length_a   1.000
_cell.length_b   1.000
_cell.length_c   1.000
_cell.angle_alpha   90.00
_cell.angle_beta   90.00
_cell.angle_gamma   90.00
#
_symmetry.space_group_name_H-M   'P 1'
#
loop_
_entity.id
_entity.type
_entity.pdbx_description
1 polymer ?
#
loop_
_entity_poly.entity_id
_entity_poly.type
_entity_poly.pdbx_seq_one_letter_code
_entity_poly.pdbx_strand_id
1 'polypeptide(L)'
;MVSTSLAERISGKLGGIIVGLILITSTIYWSINNIHIDHKLIPKKIVNSPLWIKAIMTGTVIGAIVIISKLAGPKWGGIFATFPALTISTILITVRSGGVEFTRLIAKNVLISTTTTISIFAVLCYFLYPIAGVILGTILSYFGLFVISVPLYFLVLSKIKK
;
A
#
# COMPACT_ATOMS: atom_id res chain seq x y z
N MET A 1 -37.70 16.81 -3.51
CA MET A 1 -37.07 16.19 -4.70
C MET A 1 -35.53 16.23 -4.69
N VAL A 2 -34.88 17.14 -3.94
CA VAL A 2 -33.39 17.20 -3.82
C VAL A 2 -32.81 16.16 -2.85
N SER A 3 -33.53 15.80 -1.79
CA SER A 3 -33.08 14.85 -0.74
C SER A 3 -32.86 13.41 -1.23
N THR A 4 -33.67 12.92 -2.15
CA THR A 4 -33.58 11.55 -2.68
C THR A 4 -32.35 11.35 -3.57
N SER A 5 -31.97 12.34 -4.41
CA SER A 5 -30.77 12.24 -5.25
C SER A 5 -29.46 12.29 -4.43
N LEU A 6 -29.46 12.99 -3.29
CA LEU A 6 -28.31 13.07 -2.40
C LEU A 6 -28.11 11.73 -1.67
N ALA A 7 -29.19 11.11 -1.21
CA ALA A 7 -29.18 9.80 -0.56
C ALA A 7 -28.71 8.69 -1.52
N GLU A 8 -29.17 8.67 -2.77
CA GLU A 8 -28.67 7.74 -3.80
C GLU A 8 -27.18 7.92 -4.08
N ARG A 9 -26.71 9.17 -4.15
CA ARG A 9 -25.29 9.48 -4.43
C ARG A 9 -24.36 9.09 -3.27
N ILE A 10 -24.85 9.17 -2.03
CA ILE A 10 -24.13 8.73 -0.83
C ILE A 10 -24.14 7.20 -0.75
N SER A 11 -25.28 6.56 -1.05
CA SER A 11 -25.42 5.09 -1.10
C SER A 11 -24.48 4.47 -2.15
N GLY A 12 -24.41 5.04 -3.37
CA GLY A 12 -23.50 4.56 -4.41
C GLY A 12 -22.01 4.70 -4.04
N LYS A 13 -21.63 5.79 -3.36
CA LYS A 13 -20.27 5.98 -2.84
C LYS A 13 -19.92 5.00 -1.73
N LEU A 14 -20.84 4.75 -0.80
CA LEU A 14 -20.67 3.75 0.27
C LEU A 14 -20.56 2.34 -0.31
N GLY A 15 -21.39 1.99 -1.29
CA GLY A 15 -21.33 0.72 -1.99
C GLY A 15 -19.98 0.47 -2.64
N GLY A 16 -19.42 1.46 -3.36
CA GLY A 16 -18.09 1.34 -3.96
C GLY A 16 -16.96 1.13 -2.94
N ILE A 17 -17.08 1.72 -1.76
CA ILE A 17 -16.10 1.59 -0.68
C ILE A 17 -16.19 0.21 -0.01
N ILE A 18 -17.40 -0.28 0.22
CA ILE A 18 -17.63 -1.63 0.76
C ILE A 18 -17.11 -2.68 -0.22
N VAL A 19 -17.40 -2.55 -1.52
CA VAL A 19 -16.87 -3.43 -2.56
C VAL A 19 -15.34 -3.36 -2.60
N GLY A 20 -14.75 -2.17 -2.48
CA GLY A 20 -13.30 -1.99 -2.39
C GLY A 20 -12.69 -2.71 -1.19
N LEU A 21 -13.28 -2.59 -0.01
CA LEU A 21 -12.82 -3.27 1.22
C LEU A 21 -12.95 -4.80 1.12
N ILE A 22 -14.04 -5.29 0.51
CA ILE A 22 -14.23 -6.72 0.25
C ILE A 22 -13.16 -7.24 -0.71
N LEU A 23 -12.92 -6.54 -1.82
CA LEU A 23 -11.88 -6.91 -2.79
C LEU A 23 -10.49 -6.93 -2.14
N ILE A 24 -10.16 -5.92 -1.34
CA ILE A 24 -8.90 -5.85 -0.58
C ILE A 24 -8.78 -7.08 0.35
N THR A 25 -9.84 -7.38 1.12
CA THR A 25 -9.87 -8.53 2.03
C THR A 25 -9.71 -9.86 1.29
N SER A 26 -10.37 -10.01 0.14
CA SER A 26 -10.24 -11.19 -0.73
C SER A 26 -8.84 -11.32 -1.32
N THR A 27 -8.19 -10.23 -1.76
CA THR A 27 -6.79 -10.27 -2.23
C THR A 27 -5.83 -10.65 -1.10
N ILE A 28 -6.05 -10.18 0.13
CA ILE A 28 -5.23 -10.58 1.28
C ILE A 28 -5.42 -12.08 1.56
N TYR A 29 -6.65 -12.55 1.59
CA TYR A 29 -6.95 -13.96 1.85
C TYR A 29 -6.35 -14.89 0.78
N TRP A 30 -6.52 -14.55 -0.50
CA TRP A 30 -5.94 -15.28 -1.62
C TRP A 30 -4.41 -15.25 -1.60
N SER A 31 -3.83 -14.10 -1.22
CA SER A 31 -2.39 -13.98 -1.06
C SER A 31 -1.87 -14.91 0.00
N ILE A 32 -2.44 -14.89 1.21
CA ILE A 32 -1.98 -15.72 2.33
C ILE A 32 -1.97 -17.19 1.95
N ASN A 33 -3.02 -17.67 1.26
CA ASN A 33 -3.11 -19.06 0.83
C ASN A 33 -2.12 -19.45 -0.28
N ASN A 34 -1.51 -18.49 -0.99
CA ASN A 34 -0.59 -18.74 -2.11
C ASN A 34 0.86 -18.36 -1.80
N ILE A 35 1.18 -17.99 -0.56
CA ILE A 35 2.56 -17.72 -0.12
C ILE A 35 3.27 -19.07 0.05
N HIS A 36 4.15 -19.40 -0.89
CA HIS A 36 5.14 -20.46 -0.75
C HIS A 36 6.50 -19.78 -0.59
N ILE A 37 7.04 -19.73 0.64
CA ILE A 37 8.39 -19.23 0.88
C ILE A 37 9.34 -20.42 0.80
N ASP A 38 10.16 -20.48 -0.26
CA ASP A 38 11.28 -21.42 -0.28
C ASP A 38 12.42 -20.87 0.60
N HIS A 39 12.52 -21.40 1.82
CA HIS A 39 13.49 -20.97 2.82
C HIS A 39 14.96 -21.20 2.43
N LYS A 40 15.25 -22.00 1.39
CA LYS A 40 16.62 -22.28 0.94
C LYS A 40 17.29 -21.10 0.23
N LEU A 41 16.52 -20.15 -0.26
CA LEU A 41 17.01 -19.04 -1.07
C LEU A 41 17.11 -17.71 -0.30
N ILE A 42 16.96 -17.75 1.03
CA ILE A 42 17.16 -16.58 1.89
C ILE A 42 18.67 -16.26 1.92
N PRO A 43 19.10 -15.07 1.44
CA PRO A 43 20.51 -14.72 1.41
C PRO A 43 21.05 -14.65 2.83
N LYS A 44 22.17 -15.36 3.08
CA LYS A 44 22.86 -15.38 4.39
C LYS A 44 23.40 -14.01 4.85
N LYS A 45 23.45 -13.02 3.95
CA LYS A 45 23.97 -11.68 4.25
C LYS A 45 23.12 -10.61 3.57
N ILE A 46 22.30 -9.92 4.37
CA ILE A 46 21.63 -8.68 3.95
C ILE A 46 22.66 -7.57 4.06
N VAL A 47 23.03 -6.98 2.94
CA VAL A 47 23.89 -5.79 2.93
C VAL A 47 23.03 -4.62 3.36
N ASN A 48 23.42 -3.96 4.45
CA ASN A 48 22.78 -2.73 4.89
C ASN A 48 23.07 -1.63 3.86
N SER A 49 22.17 -1.45 2.90
CA SER A 49 22.18 -0.27 2.04
C SER A 49 22.05 0.97 2.93
N PRO A 50 22.98 1.93 2.86
CA PRO A 50 22.96 3.09 3.74
C PRO A 50 21.70 3.93 3.51
N LEU A 51 21.20 4.54 4.60
CA LEU A 51 19.90 5.23 4.64
C LEU A 51 19.78 6.32 3.56
N TRP A 52 20.88 7.02 3.26
CA TRP A 52 20.90 8.08 2.25
C TRP A 52 20.60 7.59 0.83
N ILE A 53 21.02 6.37 0.46
CA ILE A 53 20.67 5.79 -0.85
C ILE A 53 19.17 5.61 -0.92
N LYS A 54 18.57 5.00 0.10
CA LYS A 54 17.12 4.76 0.16
C LYS A 54 16.35 6.08 0.08
N ALA A 55 16.82 7.12 0.76
CA ALA A 55 16.23 8.45 0.74
C ALA A 55 16.29 9.08 -0.66
N ILE A 56 17.43 9.04 -1.34
CA ILE A 56 17.59 9.58 -2.70
C ILE A 56 16.72 8.81 -3.70
N MET A 57 16.72 7.48 -3.64
CA MET A 57 15.93 6.67 -4.58
C MET A 57 14.43 6.88 -4.38
N THR A 58 13.97 6.94 -3.13
CA THR A 58 12.54 7.19 -2.84
C THR A 58 12.16 8.63 -3.19
N GLY A 59 13.02 9.60 -2.85
CA GLY A 59 12.78 11.02 -3.11
C GLY A 59 12.72 11.35 -4.60
N THR A 60 13.58 10.75 -5.42
CA THR A 60 13.55 10.92 -6.89
C THR A 60 12.26 10.39 -7.49
N VAL A 61 11.82 9.20 -7.06
CA VAL A 61 10.56 8.60 -7.51
C VAL A 61 9.36 9.46 -7.09
N ILE A 62 9.30 9.91 -5.83
CA ILE A 62 8.23 10.79 -5.34
C ILE A 62 8.23 12.12 -6.11
N GLY A 63 9.39 12.72 -6.32
CA GLY A 63 9.53 13.96 -7.09
C GLY A 63 8.97 13.83 -8.51
N ALA A 64 9.28 12.73 -9.20
CA ALA A 64 8.74 12.45 -10.53
C ALA A 64 7.20 12.39 -10.53
N ILE A 65 6.60 11.76 -9.53
CA ILE A 65 5.13 11.69 -9.38
C ILE A 65 4.53 13.06 -9.14
N VAL A 66 5.16 13.90 -8.32
CA VAL A 66 4.67 15.27 -8.07
C VAL A 66 4.69 16.09 -9.36
N ILE A 67 5.72 15.93 -10.19
CA ILE A 67 5.80 16.56 -11.51
C ILE A 67 4.67 16.04 -12.42
N ILE A 68 4.49 14.72 -12.50
CA ILE A 68 3.39 14.11 -13.29
C ILE A 68 2.02 14.59 -12.80
N SER A 69 1.82 14.69 -11.49
CA SER A 69 0.58 15.19 -10.88
C SER A 69 0.29 16.64 -11.26
N LYS A 70 1.34 17.48 -11.36
CA LYS A 70 1.20 18.87 -11.81
C LYS A 70 0.91 18.98 -13.31
N LEU A 71 1.49 18.11 -14.14
CA LEU A 71 1.37 18.15 -15.60
C LEU A 71 0.11 17.46 -16.13
N ALA A 72 -0.14 16.22 -15.71
CA ALA A 72 -1.26 15.40 -16.17
C ALA A 72 -2.51 15.56 -15.28
N GLY A 73 -2.34 16.11 -14.07
CA GLY A 73 -3.41 16.37 -13.11
C GLY A 73 -3.44 15.36 -11.95
N PRO A 74 -4.20 15.67 -10.87
CA PRO A 74 -4.14 14.94 -9.61
C PRO A 74 -4.51 13.45 -9.70
N LYS A 75 -5.39 13.09 -10.64
CA LYS A 75 -5.81 11.70 -10.88
C LYS A 75 -4.62 10.84 -11.32
N TRP A 76 -3.81 11.34 -12.24
CA TRP A 76 -2.62 10.65 -12.71
C TRP A 76 -1.55 10.60 -11.63
N GLY A 77 -1.40 11.66 -10.84
CA GLY A 77 -0.54 11.64 -9.66
C GLY A 77 -0.89 10.50 -8.69
N GLY A 78 -2.18 10.29 -8.40
CA GLY A 78 -2.64 9.19 -7.54
C GLY A 78 -2.39 7.80 -8.14
N ILE A 79 -2.66 7.61 -9.43
CA ILE A 79 -2.38 6.34 -10.13
C ILE A 79 -0.88 6.03 -10.07
N PHE A 80 -0.02 6.96 -10.48
CA PHE A 80 1.44 6.77 -10.49
C PHE A 80 2.06 6.66 -9.09
N ALA A 81 1.45 7.28 -8.08
CA ALA A 81 1.85 7.15 -6.68
C ALA A 81 1.66 5.72 -6.15
N THR A 82 0.49 5.15 -6.42
CA THR A 82 0.11 3.81 -5.95
C THR A 82 0.75 2.70 -6.78
N PHE A 83 0.97 2.94 -8.07
CA PHE A 83 1.50 2.00 -9.04
C PHE A 83 2.31 2.81 -10.06
N PRO A 84 3.62 2.66 -10.29
CA PRO A 84 4.61 1.68 -9.83
C PRO A 84 5.64 2.25 -8.84
N ALA A 85 5.48 3.49 -8.40
CA ALA A 85 6.50 4.22 -7.65
C ALA A 85 6.94 3.56 -6.33
N LEU A 86 5.97 3.24 -5.46
CA LEU A 86 6.24 2.62 -4.17
C LEU A 86 6.81 1.20 -4.34
N THR A 87 6.29 0.47 -5.33
CA THR A 87 6.74 -0.89 -5.63
C THR A 87 8.15 -0.92 -6.22
N ILE A 88 8.45 -0.07 -7.21
CA ILE A 88 9.78 0.01 -7.84
C ILE A 88 10.81 0.40 -6.79
N SER A 89 10.52 1.42 -5.97
CA SER A 89 11.44 1.86 -4.91
C SER A 89 11.77 0.71 -3.96
N THR A 90 10.74 -0.04 -3.55
CA THR A 90 10.90 -1.17 -2.63
C THR A 90 11.70 -2.30 -3.27
N ILE A 91 11.33 -2.73 -4.48
CA ILE A 91 12.03 -3.78 -5.23
C ILE A 91 13.49 -3.40 -5.44
N LEU A 92 13.77 -2.16 -5.84
CA LEU A 92 15.12 -1.73 -6.19
C LEU A 92 16.02 -1.61 -4.95
N ILE A 93 15.47 -1.16 -3.82
CA ILE A 93 16.15 -1.21 -2.51
C ILE A 93 16.42 -2.66 -2.10
N THR A 94 15.47 -3.57 -2.30
CA THR A 94 15.63 -4.99 -1.98
C THR A 94 16.68 -5.66 -2.86
N VAL A 95 16.71 -5.38 -4.18
CA VAL A 95 17.75 -5.91 -5.09
C VAL A 95 19.14 -5.49 -4.62
N ARG A 96 19.29 -4.22 -4.24
CA ARG A 96 20.57 -3.69 -3.73
C ARG A 96 20.98 -4.30 -2.39
N SER A 97 20.02 -4.64 -1.53
CA SER A 97 20.31 -5.10 -0.17
C SER A 97 20.45 -6.62 -0.05
N GLY A 98 19.66 -7.39 -0.81
CA GLY A 98 19.61 -8.86 -0.71
C GLY A 98 19.86 -9.60 -2.03
N GLY A 99 20.09 -8.90 -3.13
CA GLY A 99 20.33 -9.49 -4.45
C GLY A 99 19.04 -9.80 -5.22
N VAL A 100 19.23 -10.17 -6.49
CA VAL A 100 18.13 -10.41 -7.45
C VAL A 100 17.29 -11.64 -7.07
N GLU A 101 17.94 -12.75 -6.72
CA GLU A 101 17.24 -14.01 -6.37
C GLU A 101 16.35 -13.85 -5.13
N PHE A 102 16.85 -13.21 -4.07
CA PHE A 102 16.04 -12.91 -2.89
C PHE A 102 14.86 -12.00 -3.24
N THR A 103 15.12 -10.97 -4.04
CA THR A 103 14.07 -10.02 -4.42
C THR A 103 12.98 -10.69 -5.23
N ARG A 104 13.33 -11.59 -6.15
CA ARG A 104 12.37 -12.36 -6.95
C ARG A 104 11.39 -13.15 -6.07
N LEU A 105 11.87 -13.72 -4.96
CA LEU A 105 11.05 -14.51 -4.05
C LEU A 105 10.10 -13.65 -3.23
N ILE A 106 10.56 -12.48 -2.78
CA ILE A 106 9.73 -11.60 -1.96
C ILE A 106 8.90 -10.61 -2.77
N ALA A 107 9.19 -10.40 -4.05
CA ALA A 107 8.56 -9.38 -4.89
C ALA A 107 7.03 -9.51 -4.92
N LYS A 108 6.51 -10.74 -5.05
CA LYS A 108 5.07 -11.01 -5.01
C LYS A 108 4.46 -10.61 -3.66
N ASN A 109 5.13 -10.93 -2.56
CA ASN A 109 4.65 -10.62 -1.22
C ASN A 109 4.72 -9.12 -0.92
N VAL A 110 5.77 -8.45 -1.38
CA VAL A 110 5.93 -7.00 -1.31
C VAL A 110 4.77 -6.32 -2.06
N LEU A 111 4.52 -6.71 -3.30
CA LEU A 111 3.42 -6.18 -4.11
C LEU A 111 2.07 -6.27 -3.38
N ILE A 112 1.77 -7.43 -2.81
CA ILE A 112 0.49 -7.66 -2.14
C ILE A 112 0.38 -6.87 -0.82
N SER A 113 1.45 -6.87 -0.02
CA SER A 113 1.52 -6.11 1.24
C SER A 113 1.38 -4.60 1.00
N THR A 114 2.12 -4.07 0.02
CA THR A 114 2.10 -2.66 -0.35
C THR A 114 0.74 -2.24 -0.89
N THR A 115 0.12 -3.03 -1.78
CA THR A 115 -1.22 -2.72 -2.32
C THR A 115 -2.28 -2.68 -1.22
N THR A 116 -2.21 -3.61 -0.27
CA THR A 116 -3.16 -3.71 0.85
C THR A 116 -3.08 -2.48 1.76
N THR A 117 -1.89 -2.18 2.25
CA THR A 117 -1.66 -1.12 3.24
C THR A 117 -1.96 0.26 2.67
N ILE A 118 -1.56 0.53 1.42
CA ILE A 118 -1.83 1.80 0.74
C ILE A 118 -3.33 1.99 0.50
N SER A 119 -4.03 0.94 0.07
CA SER A 119 -5.47 1.06 -0.23
C SER A 119 -6.27 1.41 1.03
N ILE A 120 -5.96 0.77 2.16
CA ILE A 120 -6.59 1.07 3.45
C ILE A 120 -6.28 2.52 3.86
N PHE A 121 -5.02 2.95 3.74
CA PHE A 121 -4.62 4.32 4.06
C PHE A 121 -5.34 5.36 3.20
N ALA A 122 -5.47 5.11 1.89
CA ALA A 122 -6.15 5.99 0.96
C ALA A 122 -7.64 6.13 1.28
N VAL A 123 -8.31 5.04 1.65
CA VAL A 123 -9.72 5.06 2.08
C VAL A 123 -9.88 5.88 3.35
N LEU A 124 -9.00 5.70 4.34
CA LEU A 124 -9.01 6.49 5.58
C LEU A 124 -8.81 7.98 5.29
N CYS A 125 -7.85 8.34 4.44
CA CYS A 125 -7.62 9.72 4.04
C CYS A 125 -8.85 10.34 3.36
N TYR A 126 -9.54 9.60 2.48
CA TYR A 126 -10.73 10.09 1.79
C TYR A 126 -11.84 10.51 2.76
N PHE A 127 -12.03 9.78 3.87
CA PHE A 127 -13.04 10.12 4.88
C PHE A 127 -12.56 11.13 5.91
N LEU A 128 -11.30 11.05 6.34
CA LEU A 128 -10.79 11.85 7.44
C LEU A 128 -10.37 13.26 6.98
N TYR A 129 -9.93 13.43 5.74
CA TYR A 129 -9.48 14.74 5.24
C TYR A 129 -10.62 15.79 5.21
N PRO A 130 -11.85 15.48 4.77
CA PRO A 130 -12.95 16.43 4.83
C PRO A 130 -13.39 16.80 6.25
N ILE A 131 -13.17 15.91 7.24
CA ILE A 131 -13.68 16.07 8.61
C ILE A 131 -12.65 16.76 9.52
N ALA A 132 -11.40 16.27 9.49
CA ALA A 132 -10.33 16.69 10.39
C ALA A 132 -9.28 17.59 9.70
N GLY A 133 -9.43 17.85 8.41
CA GLY A 133 -8.41 18.53 7.60
C GLY A 133 -7.22 17.64 7.27
N VAL A 134 -6.28 18.18 6.50
CA VAL A 134 -5.17 17.39 5.91
C VAL A 134 -4.19 16.87 6.97
N ILE A 135 -3.80 17.72 7.93
CA ILE A 135 -2.77 17.38 8.92
C ILE A 135 -3.30 16.32 9.91
N LEU A 136 -4.39 16.63 10.62
CA LEU A 136 -4.99 15.71 11.59
C LEU A 136 -5.57 14.47 10.90
N GLY A 137 -6.15 14.62 9.71
CA GLY A 137 -6.63 13.49 8.92
C GLY A 137 -5.51 12.53 8.54
N THR A 138 -4.30 13.02 8.26
CA THR A 138 -3.13 12.17 7.99
C THR A 138 -2.69 11.40 9.24
N ILE A 139 -2.61 12.06 10.39
CA ILE A 139 -2.26 11.43 11.67
C ILE A 139 -3.27 10.33 12.02
N LEU A 140 -4.58 10.65 11.93
CA LEU A 140 -5.65 9.69 12.20
C LEU A 140 -5.66 8.53 11.19
N SER A 141 -5.31 8.77 9.92
CA SER A 141 -5.22 7.71 8.92
C SER A 141 -4.07 6.75 9.21
N TYR A 142 -2.92 7.24 9.67
CA TYR A 142 -1.82 6.38 10.12
C TYR A 142 -2.22 5.57 11.36
N PHE A 143 -2.93 6.19 12.31
CA PHE A 143 -3.42 5.47 13.48
C PHE A 143 -4.45 4.39 13.12
N GLY A 144 -5.42 4.70 12.25
CA GLY A 144 -6.39 3.73 11.77
C GLY A 144 -5.74 2.58 10.99
N LEU A 145 -4.74 2.89 10.15
CA LEU A 145 -3.96 1.87 9.45
C LEU A 145 -3.25 0.94 10.44
N PHE A 146 -2.66 1.49 11.51
CA PHE A 146 -2.01 0.70 12.55
C PHE A 146 -3.00 -0.24 13.25
N VAL A 147 -4.16 0.26 13.65
CA VAL A 147 -5.23 -0.52 14.31
C VAL A 147 -5.73 -1.67 13.42
N ILE A 148 -5.85 -1.45 12.11
CA ILE A 148 -6.31 -2.47 11.15
C ILE A 148 -5.19 -3.47 10.79
N SER A 149 -3.95 -2.99 10.65
CA SER A 149 -2.83 -3.81 10.18
C SER A 149 -2.32 -4.78 11.24
N VAL A 150 -2.43 -4.44 12.53
CA VAL A 150 -1.94 -5.30 13.63
C VAL A 150 -2.74 -6.62 13.72
N PRO A 151 -4.08 -6.64 13.79
CA PRO A 151 -4.87 -7.88 13.74
C PRO A 151 -4.62 -8.69 12.47
N LEU A 152 -4.51 -8.01 11.32
CA LEU A 152 -4.23 -8.65 10.04
C LEU A 152 -2.89 -9.39 10.07
N TYR A 153 -1.86 -8.77 10.61
CA TYR A 153 -0.54 -9.37 10.78
C TYR A 153 -0.59 -10.62 11.67
N PHE A 154 -1.32 -10.58 12.79
CA PHE A 154 -1.48 -11.75 13.66
C PHE A 154 -2.23 -12.90 12.98
N LEU A 155 -3.24 -12.62 12.17
CA LEU A 155 -3.96 -13.62 11.37
C LEU A 155 -3.07 -14.26 10.29
N VAL A 156 -2.19 -13.47 9.67
CA VAL A 156 -1.22 -13.98 8.69
C VAL A 156 -0.21 -14.91 9.38
N LEU A 157 0.34 -14.49 10.53
CA LEU A 157 1.31 -15.29 11.29
C LEU A 157 0.74 -16.63 11.75
N SER A 158 -0.52 -16.66 12.20
CA SER A 158 -1.15 -17.90 12.67
C SER A 158 -1.35 -18.92 11.54
N LYS A 159 -1.49 -18.49 10.29
CA LYS A 159 -1.55 -19.36 9.11
C LYS A 159 -0.17 -19.85 8.63
N ILE A 160 0.89 -19.08 8.83
CA ILE A 160 2.26 -19.44 8.40
C ILE A 160 2.95 -20.39 9.39
N LYS A 161 2.58 -20.36 10.68
CA LYS A 161 3.15 -21.23 11.72
C LYS A 161 2.56 -22.65 11.79
N LYS A 162 1.55 -22.96 10.97
CA LYS A 162 0.99 -24.31 10.80
C LYS A 162 1.60 -24.98 9.59
#